data_AF-A0A1X2GBI1-F1
#
_entry.id   AF-A0A1X2GBI1-F1
#
_cell.length_a   1.000
_cell.length_b   1.000
_cell.length_c   1.000
_cell.angle_alpha   90.00
_cell.angle_beta   90.00
_cell.angle_gamma   90.00
#
_symmetry.space_group_name_H-M   'P 1'
#
loop_
_entity.id
_entity.type
_entity.pdbx_description
1 polymer ?
#
loop_
_entity_poly.entity_id
_entity_poly.type
_entity_poly.pdbx_seq_one_letter_code
_entity_poly.pdbx_strand_id
1 'polypeptide(L)'
;MFSLGLRRSVRFVHTEAAPSVPGPRGSIKDVNDFMTSIGRGCQEFSDKFETWDALFTTSSRAMKADMGIPAKKRKYILGWIEKYKTGVEPYAVPTSSKKK
;
A
#
# COMPACT_ATOMS: atom_id res chain seq x y z
N MET A 1 -13.11 28.06 37.36
CA MET A 1 -13.43 27.08 36.30
C MET A 1 -12.72 27.52 35.03
N PHE A 2 -11.50 27.04 34.80
CA PHE A 2 -10.66 27.52 33.68
C PHE A 2 -11.01 26.75 32.40
N SER A 3 -11.58 27.48 31.44
CA SER A 3 -11.71 27.05 30.05
C SER A 3 -10.40 27.34 29.32
N LEU A 4 -9.77 26.31 28.77
CA LEU A 4 -8.77 26.39 27.71
C LEU A 4 -8.85 25.12 26.85
N GLY A 5 -9.88 25.08 26.00
CA GLY A 5 -9.94 24.12 24.90
C GLY A 5 -8.88 24.48 23.86
N LEU A 6 -7.80 23.69 23.81
CA LEU A 6 -6.74 23.78 22.80
C LEU A 6 -7.35 23.75 21.39
N ARG A 7 -7.12 24.82 20.63
CA ARG A 7 -7.46 24.92 19.21
C ARG A 7 -6.74 23.80 18.45
N ARG A 8 -7.49 22.84 17.89
CA ARG A 8 -6.94 21.90 16.90
C ARG A 8 -6.49 22.70 15.69
N SER A 9 -5.18 22.77 15.45
CA SER A 9 -4.64 23.23 14.17
C SER A 9 -5.01 22.20 13.12
N VAL A 10 -6.00 22.51 12.27
CA VAL A 10 -6.33 21.70 11.11
C VAL A 10 -5.47 22.20 9.96
N ARG A 11 -4.33 21.54 9.72
CA ARG A 11 -3.59 21.73 8.47
C ARG A 11 -4.24 20.83 7.41
N PHE A 12 -4.98 21.42 6.48
CA PHE A 12 -5.30 20.76 5.23
C PHE A 12 -4.10 20.95 4.29
N VAL A 13 -3.31 19.90 4.11
CA VAL A 13 -2.35 19.80 3.00
C VAL A 13 -2.69 18.54 2.23
N HIS A 14 -3.57 18.68 1.25
CA HIS A 14 -3.62 17.73 0.15
C HIS A 14 -4.17 18.42 -1.10
N THR A 15 -3.27 18.80 -2.00
CA THR A 15 -3.61 18.74 -3.42
C THR A 15 -3.33 17.29 -3.80
N GLU A 16 -4.39 16.54 -4.08
CA GLU A 16 -4.30 15.16 -4.52
C GLU A 16 -3.78 15.21 -5.96
N ALA A 17 -2.46 15.14 -6.14
CA ALA A 17 -1.91 14.87 -7.46
C ALA A 17 -2.55 13.57 -7.95
N ALA A 18 -3.18 13.61 -9.12
CA ALA A 18 -3.85 12.45 -9.69
C ALA A 18 -2.93 11.23 -9.61
N PRO A 19 -3.41 10.08 -9.13
CA PRO A 19 -2.55 8.91 -8.94
C PRO A 19 -2.03 8.47 -10.31
N SER A 20 -0.78 8.81 -10.62
CA SER A 20 -0.11 8.28 -11.79
C SER A 20 0.06 6.77 -11.56
N VAL A 21 -0.62 5.97 -12.37
CA VAL A 21 -0.49 4.51 -12.36
C VAL A 21 0.76 4.19 -13.18
N PRO A 22 1.83 3.67 -12.57
CA PRO A 22 3.00 3.26 -13.32
C PRO A 22 2.65 2.03 -14.14
N GLY A 23 3.11 1.98 -15.40
CA GLY A 23 2.99 0.77 -16.21
C GLY A 23 3.79 -0.41 -15.61
N PRO A 24 3.42 -1.65 -15.92
CA PRO A 24 4.19 -2.84 -15.53
C PRO A 24 5.63 -2.74 -16.08
N ARG A 25 6.60 -3.15 -15.27
CA ARG A 25 8.04 -3.02 -15.54
C ARG A 25 8.80 -4.25 -15.07
N GLY A 26 9.86 -4.60 -15.81
CA GLY A 26 10.76 -5.69 -15.47
C GLY A 26 10.02 -7.04 -15.48
N SER A 27 10.14 -7.78 -14.39
CA SER A 27 9.47 -9.08 -14.23
C SER A 27 7.98 -8.97 -13.91
N ILE A 28 7.50 -7.79 -13.52
CA ILE A 28 6.16 -7.59 -12.99
C ILE A 28 5.21 -7.22 -14.10
N LYS A 29 4.34 -8.16 -14.44
CA LYS A 29 3.32 -8.03 -15.48
C LYS A 29 1.92 -7.84 -14.89
N ASP A 30 1.69 -8.43 -13.72
CA ASP A 30 0.37 -8.56 -13.11
C ASP A 30 0.41 -8.24 -11.60
N VAL A 31 -0.78 -8.04 -11.03
CA VAL A 31 -0.97 -7.81 -9.59
C VAL A 31 -0.41 -8.96 -8.75
N ASN A 32 -0.65 -10.21 -9.18
CA ASN A 32 -0.18 -11.40 -8.46
C ASN A 32 1.35 -11.45 -8.38
N ASP A 33 2.04 -11.11 -9.47
CA ASP A 33 3.51 -11.06 -9.51
C ASP A 33 4.05 -10.00 -8.55
N PHE A 34 3.45 -8.81 -8.54
CA PHE A 34 3.80 -7.74 -7.60
C PHE A 34 3.64 -8.18 -6.14
N MET A 35 2.50 -8.78 -5.80
CA MET A 35 2.20 -9.21 -4.42
C MET A 35 3.05 -10.39 -3.96
N THR A 36 3.46 -11.25 -4.89
CA THR A 36 4.40 -12.35 -4.63
C THR A 36 5.81 -11.81 -4.43
N SER A 37 6.25 -10.87 -5.28
CA SER A 37 7.58 -10.26 -5.21
C SER A 37 7.83 -9.50 -3.90
N ILE A 38 6.87 -8.71 -3.40
CA ILE A 38 7.00 -8.06 -2.09
C ILE A 38 6.97 -9.05 -0.92
N GLY A 39 6.45 -10.26 -1.13
CA GLY A 39 6.38 -11.35 -0.17
C GLY A 39 5.52 -11.05 1.06
N ARG A 40 5.95 -11.57 2.22
CA ARG A 40 5.23 -11.50 3.51
C ARG A 40 3.80 -12.04 3.47
N GLY A 41 3.48 -12.98 2.58
CA GLY A 41 2.13 -13.51 2.39
C GLY A 41 1.13 -12.46 1.90
N CYS A 42 1.56 -11.52 1.06
CA CYS A 42 0.62 -10.57 0.44
C CYS A 42 -0.13 -11.20 -0.74
N GLN A 43 0.42 -12.26 -1.35
CA GLN A 43 -0.23 -13.02 -2.44
C GLN A 43 -1.66 -13.48 -2.12
N GLU A 44 -1.98 -13.73 -0.84
CA GLU A 44 -3.30 -14.19 -0.36
C GLU A 44 -4.40 -13.15 -0.57
N PHE A 45 -4.03 -11.89 -0.81
CA PHE A 45 -4.96 -10.80 -1.08
C PHE A 45 -4.96 -10.39 -2.56
N SER A 46 -4.22 -11.09 -3.42
CA SER A 46 -4.14 -10.75 -4.85
C SER A 46 -5.47 -10.91 -5.57
N ASP A 47 -6.26 -11.91 -5.20
CA ASP A 47 -7.62 -12.14 -5.74
C ASP A 47 -8.59 -10.99 -5.44
N LYS A 48 -8.27 -10.11 -4.48
CA LYS A 48 -9.11 -8.95 -4.13
C LYS A 48 -8.88 -7.74 -5.03
N PHE A 49 -7.81 -7.75 -5.82
CA PHE A 49 -7.44 -6.68 -6.72
C PHE A 49 -7.59 -7.19 -8.16
N GLU A 50 -8.71 -6.85 -8.78
CA GLU A 50 -9.05 -7.38 -10.11
C GLU A 50 -8.16 -6.81 -11.23
N THR A 51 -7.69 -5.57 -11.07
CA THR A 51 -6.89 -4.88 -12.10
C THR A 51 -5.64 -4.24 -11.52
N TRP A 52 -4.65 -4.06 -12.39
CA TRP A 52 -3.42 -3.33 -12.07
C TRP A 52 -3.74 -1.91 -11.59
N ASP A 53 -4.58 -1.18 -12.32
CA ASP A 53 -5.02 0.17 -11.95
C ASP A 53 -5.71 0.22 -10.58
N ALA A 54 -6.52 -0.80 -10.25
CA ALA A 54 -7.16 -0.90 -8.94
C ALA A 54 -6.11 -0.99 -7.82
N LEU A 55 -5.02 -1.75 -7.99
CA LEU A 55 -3.95 -1.84 -6.99
C LEU A 55 -3.35 -0.45 -6.67
N PHE A 56 -3.06 0.36 -7.69
CA PHE A 56 -2.39 1.67 -7.53
C PHE A 56 -3.32 2.83 -7.15
N THR A 57 -4.63 2.62 -7.28
CA THR A 57 -5.68 3.60 -7.00
C THR A 57 -6.39 3.34 -5.67
N THR A 58 -6.41 2.08 -5.19
CA THR A 58 -7.13 1.70 -3.97
C THR A 58 -6.55 2.38 -2.74
N SER A 59 -7.41 3.09 -2.00
CA SER A 59 -7.04 3.74 -0.75
C SER A 59 -6.95 2.76 0.43
N SER A 60 -6.21 3.13 1.46
CA SER A 60 -6.13 2.36 2.72
C SER A 60 -7.51 2.09 3.34
N ARG A 61 -8.48 2.99 3.12
CA ARG A 61 -9.84 2.86 3.64
C ARG A 61 -10.61 1.77 2.89
N ALA A 62 -10.53 1.75 1.57
CA ALA A 62 -11.15 0.71 0.74
C ALA A 62 -10.54 -0.68 1.03
N MET A 63 -9.22 -0.76 1.15
CA MET A 63 -8.56 -2.02 1.56
C MET A 63 -9.06 -2.56 2.92
N LYS A 64 -9.54 -1.68 3.81
CA LYS A 64 -10.13 -2.09 5.10
C LYS A 64 -11.59 -2.52 4.93
N ALA A 65 -12.39 -1.66 4.32
CA ALA A 65 -13.84 -1.80 4.29
C ALA A 65 -14.27 -2.91 3.34
N ASP A 66 -13.75 -2.92 2.13
CA ASP A 66 -14.18 -3.82 1.05
C ASP A 66 -13.40 -5.13 1.08
N MET A 67 -12.11 -5.06 1.39
CA MET A 67 -11.21 -6.21 1.26
C MET A 67 -10.86 -6.86 2.61
N GLY A 68 -11.14 -6.23 3.75
CA GLY A 68 -10.82 -6.76 5.07
C GLY A 68 -9.32 -6.99 5.33
N ILE A 69 -8.42 -6.27 4.64
CA ILE A 69 -6.97 -6.47 4.76
C ILE A 69 -6.49 -5.90 6.11
N PRO A 70 -5.71 -6.66 6.91
CA PRO A 70 -5.24 -6.19 8.21
C PRO A 70 -4.29 -5.00 8.07
N ALA A 71 -4.27 -4.12 9.08
CA ALA A 71 -3.55 -2.84 9.01
C ALA A 71 -2.05 -2.98 8.68
N LYS A 72 -1.38 -4.03 9.19
CA LYS A 72 0.04 -4.30 8.93
C LYS A 72 0.31 -4.57 7.45
N LYS A 73 -0.55 -5.38 6.81
CA LYS A 73 -0.43 -5.71 5.37
C LYS A 73 -0.76 -4.49 4.51
N ARG A 74 -1.82 -3.74 4.84
CA ARG A 74 -2.19 -2.50 4.12
C ARG A 74 -1.05 -1.49 4.09
N LYS A 75 -0.46 -1.17 5.25
CA LYS A 75 0.69 -0.24 5.33
C LYS A 75 1.89 -0.73 4.51
N TYR A 76 2.12 -2.03 4.53
CA TYR A 76 3.22 -2.65 3.79
C TYR A 76 3.02 -2.56 2.27
N ILE A 77 1.82 -2.92 1.80
CA ILE A 77 1.45 -2.84 0.37
C ILE A 77 1.53 -1.40 -0.12
N LEU A 78 0.94 -0.45 0.61
CA LEU A 78 0.98 0.97 0.23
C LEU A 78 2.41 1.53 0.17
N GLY A 79 3.26 1.18 1.15
CA GLY A 79 4.67 1.59 1.13
C GLY A 79 5.44 1.03 -0.08
N TRP A 80 5.09 -0.17 -0.54
CA TRP A 80 5.66 -0.72 -1.77
C TRP A 80 5.10 -0.10 -3.04
N ILE A 81 3.81 0.23 -3.06
CA ILE A 81 3.17 0.96 -4.16
C ILE A 81 3.88 2.32 -4.35
N GLU A 82 4.12 3.05 -3.27
CA GLU A 82 4.86 4.33 -3.33
C GLU A 82 6.29 4.13 -3.85
N LYS A 83 7.01 3.13 -3.34
CA LYS A 83 8.35 2.78 -3.84
C LYS A 83 8.35 2.46 -5.33
N TYR A 84 7.37 1.69 -5.79
CA TYR A 84 7.22 1.35 -7.19
C TYR A 84 6.94 2.57 -8.06
N LYS A 85 6.07 3.49 -7.61
CA LYS A 85 5.83 4.79 -8.26
C LYS A 85 7.11 5.63 -8.36
N THR A 86 8.02 5.54 -7.38
CA THR A 86 9.33 6.21 -7.42
C THR A 86 10.39 5.48 -8.26
N GLY A 87 10.05 4.32 -8.88
CA GLY A 87 10.94 3.56 -9.75
C GLY A 87 11.78 2.50 -9.05
N VAL A 88 11.50 2.18 -7.78
CA VAL A 88 12.15 1.09 -7.05
C VAL A 88 11.41 -0.22 -7.36
N GLU A 89 12.15 -1.22 -7.86
CA GLU A 89 11.59 -2.56 -8.08
C GLU A 89 11.30 -3.27 -6.75
N PRO A 90 10.16 -3.97 -6.62
CA PRO A 90 9.83 -4.69 -5.42
C PRO A 90 10.68 -5.95 -5.32
N TYR A 91 11.03 -6.26 -4.07
CA TYR A 91 11.80 -7.43 -3.71
C TYR A 91 11.37 -7.90 -2.33
N ALA A 92 11.52 -9.20 -2.06
CA ALA A 92 11.21 -9.74 -0.77
C ALA A 92 12.23 -9.23 0.26
N VAL A 93 11.78 -8.36 1.17
CA VAL A 93 12.65 -7.88 2.27
C VAL A 93 12.87 -9.04 3.23
N PRO A 94 14.11 -9.56 3.38
CA PRO A 94 14.37 -10.67 4.27
C PRO A 94 14.06 -10.23 5.71
N THR A 95 13.07 -10.87 6.32
CA THR A 95 12.85 -10.72 7.75
C THR A 95 13.85 -11.62 8.46
N SER A 96 14.59 -11.10 9.44
CA SER A 96 15.46 -11.94 10.28
C SER A 96 14.59 -12.94 11.05
N SER A 97 14.42 -14.13 10.51
CA SER A 97 13.83 -15.25 11.23
C SER A 97 14.77 -15.57 12.39
N LYS A 98 14.39 -15.21 13.63
CA LYS A 98 15.04 -15.80 14.80
C LYS A 98 14.82 -17.31 14.69
N LYS A 99 15.90 -18.05 14.43
CA LYS A 99 15.93 -19.51 14.55
C LYS A 99 15.46 -19.85 15.97
N LYS A 100 14.42 -20.66 16.07
CA LYS A 100 13.99 -21.29 17.32
C LYS A 100 14.81 -22.56 17.53
#